data_AF-A0A259K367-F1
#
_entry.id   AF-A0A259K367-F1
#
_cell.length_a   1.000
_cell.length_b   1.000
_cell.length_c   1.000
_cell.angle_alpha   90.00
_cell.angle_beta   90.00
_cell.angle_gamma   90.00
#
_symmetry.space_group_name_H-M   'P 1'
#
loop_
_entity.id
_entity.type
_entity.pdbx_description
1 polymer ?
#
loop_
_entity_poly.entity_id
_entity_poly.type
_entity_poly.pdbx_seq_one_letter_code
_entity_poly.pdbx_strand_id
1 'polypeptide(L)'
;MTHRTGEKRVRSIAAALRPATLRACESYSRHACKGRTGVSDFKPDLRQVVADIAADMAQRTDRGAVASYIPELAKVPLDQFAIAVTTADGEMICAGDFETAFSIQSISKVFTLTLALGQLGDNLWNRVGREPSGNAFNSIVQLEYEKGKPRNPFINAGAIAVTDVLLSGHQPREALGSILRFIRFVADDEDVAIDENVARSEKETGFLNTALANYMRAFKVLEHPVDHALGVYFHHCAITMTARQLAMAGRYIAFGGKIPTTGRSVVTSERARRIAALMLTCGHYDGSGDFAFRVGLPGKSGVGGGILAVAPGKASIAVWSPGLCSARDERSRRAPPLQKRKGRPIGRPFFKNWLPGPDSNQRPTG
;
A
#
# COMPACT_ATOMS: atom_id res chain seq x y z
N MET A 1 9.39 -11.76 -31.45
CA MET A 1 8.78 -10.58 -30.81
C MET A 1 7.63 -11.14 -29.97
N THR A 2 7.44 -10.90 -28.67
CA THR A 2 7.97 -9.92 -27.73
C THR A 2 7.55 -10.35 -26.32
N HIS A 3 8.52 -10.43 -25.41
CA HIS A 3 8.44 -10.70 -23.97
C HIS A 3 7.72 -9.60 -23.13
N ARG A 4 6.65 -8.94 -23.63
CA ARG A 4 6.27 -7.57 -23.17
C ARG A 4 5.02 -7.42 -22.28
N THR A 5 4.48 -8.45 -21.63
CA THR A 5 3.12 -8.34 -21.04
C THR A 5 3.02 -8.38 -19.52
N GLY A 6 4.07 -8.77 -18.78
CA GLY A 6 4.16 -8.51 -17.33
C GLY A 6 4.57 -7.06 -17.02
N GLU A 7 5.23 -6.40 -17.97
CA GLU A 7 5.76 -5.05 -17.81
C GLU A 7 4.68 -3.96 -17.65
N LYS A 8 3.46 -4.17 -18.16
CA LYS A 8 2.42 -3.12 -18.24
C LYS A 8 1.70 -2.85 -16.92
N ARG A 9 1.61 -3.82 -16.00
CA ARG A 9 0.86 -3.69 -14.72
C ARG A 9 1.56 -2.77 -13.72
N VAL A 10 2.90 -2.79 -13.72
CA VAL A 10 3.73 -1.90 -12.90
C VAL A 10 4.29 -0.74 -13.73
N ARG A 11 4.25 -0.84 -15.08
CA ARG A 11 3.80 0.24 -15.99
C ARG A 11 3.58 1.63 -15.42
N SER A 12 2.31 1.93 -15.17
CA SER A 12 1.79 3.26 -14.86
C SER A 12 2.12 3.69 -13.43
N ILE A 13 1.97 2.81 -12.44
CA ILE A 13 2.25 3.10 -11.02
C ILE A 13 3.74 3.29 -10.78
N ALA A 14 4.59 2.36 -11.24
CA ALA A 14 6.01 2.60 -11.18
C ALA A 14 6.46 3.61 -12.24
N ALA A 15 5.67 4.03 -13.24
CA ALA A 15 6.00 5.20 -14.07
C ALA A 15 5.60 6.53 -13.43
N ALA A 16 4.81 6.55 -12.36
CA ALA A 16 4.62 7.74 -11.51
C ALA A 16 5.69 7.80 -10.40
N LEU A 17 6.06 6.64 -9.83
CA LEU A 17 7.12 6.55 -8.82
C LEU A 17 8.54 6.50 -9.41
N ARG A 18 8.72 6.04 -10.67
CA ARG A 18 10.02 6.00 -11.37
C ARG A 18 10.58 7.39 -11.64
N PRO A 19 9.86 8.37 -12.22
CA PRO A 19 10.43 9.69 -12.46
C PRO A 19 10.74 10.40 -11.14
N ALA A 20 9.95 10.15 -10.09
CA ALA A 20 10.23 10.62 -8.73
C ALA A 20 11.61 10.18 -8.21
N THR A 21 11.98 8.91 -8.46
CA THR A 21 13.27 8.32 -8.02
C THR A 21 14.38 8.41 -9.07
N LEU A 22 14.05 8.49 -10.37
CA LEU A 22 15.00 8.50 -11.50
C LEU A 22 15.34 9.91 -11.99
N ARG A 23 14.48 10.94 -11.87
CA ARG A 23 14.86 12.33 -12.20
C ARG A 23 15.87 12.91 -11.22
N ALA A 24 15.86 12.42 -9.97
CA ALA A 24 16.95 12.58 -9.02
C ALA A 24 18.30 12.00 -9.51
N CYS A 25 18.28 11.14 -10.54
CA CYS A 25 19.41 10.37 -11.07
C CYS A 25 19.82 10.84 -12.49
N GLU A 26 18.89 11.39 -13.28
CA GLU A 26 19.21 11.99 -14.60
C GLU A 26 19.82 13.40 -14.48
N SER A 27 19.42 14.19 -13.48
CA SER A 27 20.09 15.46 -13.13
C SER A 27 21.57 15.23 -12.78
N TYR A 28 21.85 14.10 -12.11
CA TYR A 28 23.20 13.61 -11.80
C TYR A 28 24.01 13.25 -13.06
N SER A 29 23.37 12.66 -14.07
CA SER A 29 24.08 12.12 -15.25
C SER A 29 24.35 13.15 -16.35
N ARG A 30 23.52 14.20 -16.50
CA ARG A 30 23.76 15.26 -17.51
C ARG A 30 24.85 16.26 -17.08
N HIS A 31 25.13 16.37 -15.78
CA HIS A 31 26.20 17.23 -15.26
C HIS A 31 27.54 16.50 -15.08
N ALA A 32 27.54 15.17 -14.96
CA ALA A 32 28.76 14.37 -14.82
C ALA A 32 29.63 14.26 -16.10
N CYS A 33 29.13 14.65 -17.27
CA CYS A 33 29.90 14.64 -18.53
C CYS A 33 30.52 16.00 -18.92
N LYS A 34 30.35 17.05 -18.10
CA LYS A 34 31.13 18.30 -18.27
C LYS A 34 32.03 18.47 -17.07
N GLY A 35 33.30 18.09 -17.23
CA GLY A 35 34.32 18.24 -16.22
C GLY A 35 34.38 19.68 -15.70
N ARG A 36 33.83 19.89 -14.51
CA ARG A 36 34.14 21.01 -13.63
C ARG A 36 34.24 20.46 -12.21
N THR A 37 35.45 20.56 -11.68
CA THR A 37 35.82 20.31 -10.30
C THR A 37 34.96 21.17 -9.37
N GLY A 38 34.11 20.52 -8.58
CA GLY A 38 33.19 21.16 -7.63
C GLY A 38 31.88 20.38 -7.51
N VAL A 39 31.93 19.17 -6.94
CA VAL A 39 30.71 18.43 -6.60
C VAL A 39 30.10 19.11 -5.39
N SER A 40 29.23 20.09 -5.63
CA SER A 40 28.22 20.47 -4.66
C SER A 40 27.24 19.31 -4.51
N ASP A 41 26.87 18.99 -3.27
CA ASP A 41 25.82 18.01 -2.93
C ASP A 41 24.49 18.44 -3.57
N PHE A 42 24.25 18.04 -4.82
CA PHE A 42 22.99 18.30 -5.50
C PHE A 42 21.90 17.39 -4.91
N LYS A 43 21.21 17.88 -3.88
CA LYS A 43 19.94 17.31 -3.43
C LYS A 43 18.85 17.85 -4.36
N PRO A 44 18.20 17.00 -5.19
CA PRO A 44 17.07 17.46 -5.97
C PRO A 44 15.98 17.98 -5.02
N ASP A 45 15.44 19.16 -5.33
CA ASP A 45 14.35 19.74 -4.58
C ASP A 45 13.11 18.83 -4.68
N LEU A 46 12.70 18.27 -3.55
CA LEU A 46 11.58 17.35 -3.47
C LEU A 46 10.26 18.02 -3.90
N ARG A 47 10.11 19.34 -3.69
CA ARG A 47 8.96 20.12 -4.16
C ARG A 47 8.89 20.14 -5.67
N GLN A 48 10.03 20.40 -6.33
CA GLN A 48 10.12 20.37 -7.79
C GLN A 48 9.84 18.95 -8.33
N VAL A 49 10.37 17.91 -7.69
CA VAL A 49 10.12 16.52 -8.10
C VAL A 49 8.62 16.17 -8.01
N VAL A 50 7.96 16.54 -6.92
CA VAL A 50 6.52 16.30 -6.74
C VAL A 50 5.69 17.07 -7.77
N ALA A 51 6.05 18.33 -8.06
CA ALA A 51 5.41 19.13 -9.10
C ALA A 51 5.61 18.53 -10.50
N ASP A 52 6.82 18.09 -10.84
CA ASP A 52 7.15 17.46 -12.12
C ASP A 52 6.33 16.19 -12.35
N ILE A 53 6.16 15.35 -11.32
CA ILE A 53 5.34 14.13 -11.41
C ILE A 53 3.89 14.48 -11.71
N ALA A 54 3.32 15.48 -11.02
CA ALA A 54 1.96 15.90 -11.26
C ALA A 54 1.78 16.46 -12.68
N ALA A 55 2.74 17.26 -13.17
CA ALA A 55 2.76 17.78 -14.53
C ALA A 55 2.86 16.66 -15.59
N ASP A 56 3.77 15.70 -15.40
CA ASP A 56 3.88 14.54 -16.27
C ASP A 56 2.57 13.76 -16.29
N MET A 57 2.02 13.52 -15.09
CA MET A 57 0.79 12.78 -14.94
C MET A 57 -0.32 13.51 -15.68
N ALA A 58 -0.53 14.82 -15.53
CA ALA A 58 -1.54 15.57 -16.27
C ALA A 58 -1.51 15.36 -17.80
N GLN A 59 -0.33 15.11 -18.39
CA GLN A 59 -0.16 14.86 -19.82
C GLN A 59 -0.41 13.40 -20.26
N ARG A 60 -0.56 12.45 -19.33
CA ARG A 60 -0.78 11.03 -19.65
C ARG A 60 -2.23 10.79 -20.07
N THR A 61 -2.39 10.13 -21.21
CA THR A 61 -3.69 9.65 -21.71
C THR A 61 -3.98 8.20 -21.30
N ASP A 62 -2.96 7.43 -20.93
CA ASP A 62 -3.08 6.03 -20.50
C ASP A 62 -3.46 5.92 -19.01
N ARG A 63 -4.70 6.31 -18.68
CA ARG A 63 -5.20 6.35 -17.30
C ARG A 63 -5.74 5.03 -16.76
N GLY A 64 -5.94 4.00 -17.58
CA GLY A 64 -6.59 2.77 -17.14
C GLY A 64 -8.11 2.93 -17.03
N ALA A 65 -8.75 2.19 -16.13
CA ALA A 65 -10.21 2.23 -15.92
C ALA A 65 -10.55 2.23 -14.43
N VAL A 66 -11.57 2.99 -14.05
CA VAL A 66 -12.07 3.00 -12.67
C VAL A 66 -12.62 1.62 -12.26
N ALA A 67 -12.52 1.31 -10.97
CA ALA A 67 -13.21 0.16 -10.41
C ALA A 67 -14.72 0.34 -10.57
N SER A 68 -15.39 -0.68 -11.12
CA SER A 68 -16.81 -0.61 -11.49
C SER A 68 -17.65 -1.75 -10.90
N TYR A 69 -17.09 -2.52 -9.96
CA TYR A 69 -17.83 -3.60 -9.31
C TYR A 69 -18.83 -3.08 -8.26
N ILE A 70 -18.64 -1.84 -7.77
CA ILE A 70 -19.65 -1.08 -7.02
C ILE A 70 -19.92 0.28 -7.68
N PRO A 71 -21.16 0.80 -7.61
CA PRO A 71 -21.53 2.06 -8.25
C PRO A 71 -20.73 3.28 -7.80
N GLU A 72 -20.33 3.34 -6.53
CA GLU A 72 -19.68 4.51 -5.92
C GLU A 72 -18.29 4.73 -6.49
N LEU A 73 -17.53 3.67 -6.74
CA LEU A 73 -16.20 3.76 -7.35
C LEU A 73 -16.27 4.08 -8.85
N ALA A 74 -17.36 3.70 -9.52
CA ALA A 74 -17.55 3.93 -10.95
C ALA A 74 -17.78 5.41 -11.30
N LYS A 75 -18.19 6.23 -10.32
CA LYS A 75 -18.53 7.64 -10.50
C LYS A 75 -17.33 8.58 -10.41
N VAL A 76 -16.16 8.09 -10.01
CA VAL A 76 -14.98 8.93 -9.76
C VAL A 76 -14.36 9.37 -11.11
N PRO A 77 -14.07 10.68 -11.30
CA PRO A 77 -13.45 11.16 -12.54
C PRO A 77 -12.06 10.53 -12.80
N LEU A 78 -11.85 10.00 -14.00
CA LEU A 78 -10.64 9.22 -14.34
C LEU A 78 -9.38 10.08 -14.51
N ASP A 79 -9.54 11.38 -14.74
CA ASP A 79 -8.48 12.36 -15.02
C ASP A 79 -7.81 12.91 -13.75
N GLN A 80 -8.28 12.53 -12.57
CA GLN A 80 -7.73 12.97 -11.29
C GLN A 80 -6.39 12.31 -10.95
N PHE A 81 -5.51 13.10 -10.36
CA PHE A 81 -4.23 12.66 -9.83
C PHE A 81 -3.84 13.49 -8.62
N ALA A 82 -3.38 12.81 -7.57
CA ALA A 82 -2.84 13.45 -6.39
C ALA A 82 -1.56 12.77 -5.93
N ILE A 83 -0.65 13.56 -5.37
CA ILE A 83 0.53 13.09 -4.65
C ILE A 83 0.76 13.97 -3.42
N ALA A 84 1.06 13.34 -2.28
CA ALA A 84 1.44 14.00 -1.04
C ALA A 84 2.62 13.26 -0.41
N VAL A 85 3.59 14.02 0.09
CA VAL A 85 4.81 13.51 0.72
C VAL A 85 5.00 14.21 2.05
N THR A 86 5.11 13.42 3.12
CA THR A 86 5.44 13.90 4.47
C THR A 86 6.82 13.43 4.86
N THR A 87 7.74 14.36 5.08
CA THR A 87 9.14 14.08 5.45
C THR A 87 9.31 13.90 6.97
N ALA A 88 10.53 13.53 7.39
CA ALA A 88 10.87 13.28 8.79
C ALA A 88 10.70 14.52 9.70
N ASP A 89 10.96 15.70 9.15
CA ASP A 89 10.81 17.00 9.81
C ASP A 89 9.37 17.54 9.76
N GLY A 90 8.44 16.78 9.17
CA GLY A 90 7.02 17.14 9.10
C GLY A 90 6.65 18.05 7.94
N GLU A 91 7.57 18.31 7.01
CA GLU A 91 7.26 19.06 5.80
C GLU A 91 6.25 18.26 4.96
N MET A 92 5.16 18.92 4.59
CA MET A 92 4.14 18.38 3.69
C MET A 92 4.32 18.99 2.30
N ILE A 93 4.57 18.14 1.31
CA ILE A 93 4.77 18.52 -0.08
C ILE A 93 3.69 17.82 -0.91
N CYS A 94 2.84 18.60 -1.58
CA CYS A 94 1.70 18.08 -2.33
C CYS A 94 1.66 18.63 -3.76
N ALA A 95 1.04 17.88 -4.67
CA ALA A 95 0.64 18.35 -5.99
C ALA A 95 -0.59 17.58 -6.51
N GLY A 96 -1.31 18.19 -7.45
CA GLY A 96 -2.56 17.66 -8.00
C GLY A 96 -3.75 17.81 -7.04
N ASP A 97 -4.70 16.87 -7.11
CA ASP A 97 -5.97 16.89 -6.39
C ASP A 97 -5.85 16.40 -4.93
N PHE A 98 -4.80 16.82 -4.21
CA PHE A 98 -4.39 16.21 -2.94
C PHE A 98 -5.37 16.37 -1.76
N GLU A 99 -6.34 17.29 -1.86
CA GLU A 99 -7.44 17.44 -0.90
C GLU A 99 -8.72 16.70 -1.31
N THR A 100 -8.74 16.05 -2.48
CA THR A 100 -9.91 15.25 -2.88
C THR A 100 -9.92 13.96 -2.06
N ALA A 101 -11.02 13.76 -1.33
CA ALA A 101 -11.21 12.56 -0.54
C ALA A 101 -11.58 11.36 -1.43
N PHE A 102 -11.02 10.20 -1.11
CA PHE A 102 -11.33 8.93 -1.76
C PHE A 102 -11.38 7.79 -0.75
N SER A 103 -12.13 6.74 -1.06
CA SER A 103 -12.14 5.54 -0.23
C SER A 103 -10.78 4.83 -0.29
N ILE A 104 -10.12 4.69 0.87
CA ILE A 104 -8.77 4.11 0.97
C ILE A 104 -8.77 2.60 0.74
N GLN A 105 -9.94 1.95 0.82
CA GLN A 105 -10.12 0.54 0.47
C GLN A 105 -9.10 -0.35 1.20
N SER A 106 -8.45 -1.28 0.52
CA SER A 106 -7.45 -2.18 1.09
C SER A 106 -6.24 -1.50 1.73
N ILE A 107 -6.04 -0.19 1.62
CA ILE A 107 -5.01 0.53 2.38
C ILE A 107 -5.36 0.52 3.87
N SER A 108 -6.66 0.48 4.22
CA SER A 108 -7.14 0.36 5.60
C SER A 108 -6.54 -0.85 6.34
N LYS A 109 -6.19 -1.92 5.60
CA LYS A 109 -5.60 -3.16 6.12
C LYS A 109 -4.26 -2.93 6.83
N VAL A 110 -3.53 -1.87 6.45
CA VAL A 110 -2.29 -1.47 7.14
C VAL A 110 -2.60 -1.02 8.57
N PHE A 111 -3.62 -0.18 8.74
CA PHE A 111 -3.98 0.38 10.04
C PHE A 111 -4.66 -0.65 10.94
N THR A 112 -5.52 -1.51 10.39
CA THR A 112 -6.14 -2.59 11.17
C THR A 112 -5.12 -3.65 11.61
N LEU A 113 -4.12 -3.97 10.76
CA LEU A 113 -2.99 -4.81 11.16
C LEU A 113 -2.22 -4.20 12.34
N THR A 114 -1.94 -2.90 12.29
CA THR A 114 -1.23 -2.19 13.36
C THR A 114 -1.97 -2.29 14.69
N LEU A 115 -3.29 -2.05 14.68
CA LEU A 115 -4.12 -2.19 15.87
C LEU A 115 -4.15 -3.63 16.39
N ALA A 116 -4.31 -4.62 15.52
CA ALA A 116 -4.39 -6.02 15.92
C ALA A 116 -3.06 -6.51 16.52
N LEU A 117 -1.92 -6.04 16.01
CA LEU A 117 -0.61 -6.28 16.62
C LEU A 117 -0.45 -5.57 17.97
N GLY A 118 -1.06 -4.41 18.15
CA GLY A 118 -1.17 -3.73 19.43
C GLY A 118 -1.90 -4.56 20.48
N GLN A 119 -3.04 -5.13 20.08
CA GLN A 119 -3.96 -5.86 20.95
C GLN A 119 -3.52 -7.30 21.26
N LEU A 120 -3.15 -8.07 20.24
CA LEU A 120 -2.89 -9.51 20.36
C LEU A 120 -1.38 -9.85 20.31
N GLY A 121 -0.53 -8.90 19.91
CA GLY A 121 0.89 -9.14 19.75
C GLY A 121 1.18 -10.24 18.71
N ASP A 122 2.19 -11.06 18.97
CA ASP A 122 2.61 -12.10 18.04
C ASP A 122 1.65 -13.30 17.96
N ASN A 123 0.70 -13.41 18.88
CA ASN A 123 -0.37 -14.40 18.79
C ASN A 123 -1.28 -14.17 17.57
N LEU A 124 -1.27 -12.97 16.97
CA LEU A 124 -1.94 -12.69 15.69
C LEU A 124 -1.48 -13.66 14.59
N TRP A 125 -0.22 -14.07 14.61
CA TRP A 125 0.35 -14.95 13.58
C TRP A 125 -0.17 -16.39 13.65
N ASN A 126 -0.89 -16.75 14.71
CA ASN A 126 -1.62 -18.01 14.76
C ASN A 126 -2.88 -17.95 13.88
N ARG A 127 -3.49 -16.76 13.74
CA ARG A 127 -4.72 -16.52 12.96
C ARG A 127 -4.47 -16.22 11.48
N VAL A 128 -3.34 -15.57 11.17
CA VAL A 128 -2.97 -15.19 9.80
C VAL A 128 -1.47 -15.37 9.57
N GLY A 129 -1.09 -15.78 8.36
CA GLY A 129 0.30 -15.94 7.96
C GLY A 129 1.01 -14.60 7.69
N ARG A 130 2.21 -14.69 7.09
CA ARG A 130 3.08 -13.54 6.76
C ARG A 130 3.66 -13.61 5.34
N GLU A 131 3.24 -14.61 4.57
CA GLU A 131 3.86 -14.94 3.29
C GLU A 131 3.01 -14.43 2.11
N PRO A 132 3.65 -14.02 1.00
CA PRO A 132 2.93 -13.74 -0.23
C PRO A 132 2.07 -14.95 -0.66
N SER A 133 0.93 -14.67 -1.28
CA SER A 133 0.16 -15.70 -1.97
C SER A 133 0.77 -15.92 -3.36
N GLY A 134 1.27 -17.13 -3.64
CA GLY A 134 1.71 -17.51 -4.99
C GLY A 134 0.55 -17.76 -5.96
N ASN A 135 -0.66 -17.88 -5.41
CA ASN A 135 -1.94 -17.98 -6.12
C ASN A 135 -2.69 -16.64 -6.05
N ALA A 136 -3.71 -16.48 -6.90
CA ALA A 136 -4.58 -15.30 -6.88
C ALA A 136 -5.08 -15.01 -5.45
N PHE A 137 -5.05 -13.73 -5.06
CA PHE A 137 -5.34 -13.27 -3.70
C PHE A 137 -6.72 -13.67 -3.14
N ASN A 138 -7.63 -14.12 -4.00
CA ASN A 138 -8.99 -14.55 -3.69
C ASN A 138 -9.21 -16.07 -3.85
N SER A 139 -8.12 -16.86 -3.95
CA SER A 139 -8.20 -18.31 -4.12
C SER A 139 -8.74 -19.02 -2.88
N ILE A 140 -9.95 -19.60 -2.98
CA ILE A 140 -10.53 -20.48 -1.96
C ILE A 140 -9.72 -21.77 -1.82
N VAL A 141 -9.17 -22.30 -2.92
CA VAL A 141 -8.34 -23.52 -2.92
C VAL A 141 -7.11 -23.36 -2.02
N GLN A 142 -6.48 -22.18 -2.04
CA GLN A 142 -5.36 -21.91 -1.13
C GLN A 142 -5.82 -21.92 0.33
N LEU A 143 -6.97 -21.31 0.60
CA LEU A 143 -7.53 -21.20 1.94
C LEU A 143 -7.93 -22.58 2.49
N GLU A 144 -8.45 -23.47 1.63
CA GLU A 144 -8.70 -24.88 1.93
C GLU A 144 -7.44 -25.63 2.34
N TYR A 145 -6.39 -25.54 1.52
CA TYR A 145 -5.12 -26.22 1.78
C TYR A 145 -4.49 -25.77 3.11
N GLU A 146 -4.64 -24.49 3.46
CA GLU A 146 -4.16 -23.88 4.69
C GLU A 146 -5.14 -24.07 5.87
N LYS A 147 -6.16 -24.92 5.73
CA LYS A 147 -7.19 -25.20 6.76
C LYS A 147 -7.83 -23.91 7.29
N GLY A 148 -8.22 -23.03 6.39
CA GLY A 148 -8.85 -21.75 6.71
C GLY A 148 -7.88 -20.64 7.08
N LYS A 149 -6.58 -20.89 7.27
CA LYS A 149 -5.61 -19.86 7.68
C LYS A 149 -5.19 -18.99 6.48
N PRO A 150 -5.52 -17.69 6.45
CA PRO A 150 -5.08 -16.82 5.37
C PRO A 150 -3.56 -16.60 5.37
N ARG A 151 -2.95 -16.46 4.18
CA ARG A 151 -1.49 -16.39 3.99
C ARG A 151 -0.82 -15.14 4.53
N ASN A 152 -1.50 -14.00 4.52
CA ASN A 152 -1.01 -12.71 5.00
C ASN A 152 -2.17 -11.76 5.29
N PRO A 153 -1.99 -10.70 6.09
CA PRO A 153 -3.06 -9.76 6.45
C PRO A 153 -3.53 -8.82 5.33
N PHE A 154 -2.84 -8.80 4.18
CA PHE A 154 -3.12 -7.85 3.09
C PHE A 154 -3.96 -8.40 1.94
N ILE A 155 -4.26 -9.71 1.95
CA ILE A 155 -5.35 -10.31 1.19
C ILE A 155 -6.67 -10.20 1.95
N ASN A 156 -7.80 -10.34 1.26
CA ASN A 156 -9.13 -10.13 1.86
C ASN A 156 -9.41 -11.07 3.03
N ALA A 157 -9.15 -12.38 2.87
CA ALA A 157 -9.32 -13.36 3.94
C ALA A 157 -8.47 -13.01 5.18
N GLY A 158 -7.23 -12.56 4.97
CA GLY A 158 -6.35 -12.12 6.05
C GLY A 158 -6.86 -10.90 6.79
N ALA A 159 -7.33 -9.90 6.06
CA ALA A 159 -7.91 -8.72 6.66
C ALA A 159 -9.21 -9.01 7.42
N ILE A 160 -10.06 -9.91 6.93
CA ILE A 160 -11.25 -10.36 7.65
C ILE A 160 -10.86 -11.07 8.96
N ALA A 161 -9.83 -11.91 8.94
CA ALA A 161 -9.31 -12.56 10.15
C ALA A 161 -8.70 -11.54 11.14
N VAL A 162 -7.98 -10.52 10.65
CA VAL A 162 -7.49 -9.39 11.45
C VAL A 162 -8.66 -8.61 12.07
N THR A 163 -9.72 -8.38 11.31
CA THR A 163 -10.92 -7.67 11.77
C THR A 163 -11.68 -8.47 12.84
N ASP A 164 -11.75 -9.79 12.72
CA ASP A 164 -12.29 -10.67 13.75
C ASP A 164 -11.48 -10.58 15.07
N VAL A 165 -10.15 -10.44 14.98
CA VAL A 165 -9.32 -10.17 16.16
C VAL A 165 -9.67 -8.81 16.76
N LEU A 166 -9.86 -7.77 15.96
CA LEU A 166 -10.22 -6.44 16.47
C LEU A 166 -11.61 -6.38 17.12
N LEU A 167 -12.52 -7.30 16.77
CA LEU A 167 -13.79 -7.44 17.51
C LEU A 167 -13.51 -7.80 18.97
N SER A 168 -12.70 -8.82 19.26
CA SER A 168 -12.31 -9.21 20.64
C SER A 168 -13.46 -9.15 21.67
N GLY A 169 -14.64 -9.67 21.32
CA GLY A 169 -15.84 -9.68 22.16
C GLY A 169 -16.67 -8.39 22.16
N HIS A 170 -16.19 -7.31 21.54
CA HIS A 170 -16.93 -6.05 21.40
C HIS A 170 -18.01 -6.13 20.31
N GLN A 171 -18.97 -5.21 20.38
CA GLN A 171 -19.92 -5.00 19.30
C GLN A 171 -19.25 -4.35 18.08
N PRO A 172 -19.73 -4.60 16.85
CA PRO A 172 -19.14 -4.04 15.63
C PRO A 172 -18.92 -2.52 15.66
N ARG A 173 -19.85 -1.76 16.26
CA ARG A 173 -19.75 -0.30 16.38
C ARG A 173 -18.56 0.15 17.24
N GLU A 174 -18.25 -0.59 18.30
CA GLU A 174 -17.15 -0.26 19.21
C GLU A 174 -15.80 -0.53 18.55
N ALA A 175 -15.68 -1.67 17.85
CA ALA A 175 -14.50 -2.01 17.06
C ALA A 175 -14.25 -0.97 15.96
N LEU A 176 -15.31 -0.57 15.24
CA LEU A 176 -15.22 0.50 14.23
C LEU A 176 -14.81 1.85 14.83
N GLY A 177 -15.38 2.22 15.97
CA GLY A 177 -14.98 3.43 16.68
C GLY A 177 -13.49 3.43 17.05
N SER A 178 -12.96 2.29 17.50
CA SER A 178 -11.53 2.15 17.79
C SER A 178 -10.64 2.27 16.55
N ILE A 179 -11.06 1.66 15.42
CA ILE A 179 -10.35 1.78 14.13
C ILE A 179 -10.34 3.23 13.66
N LEU A 180 -11.50 3.90 13.66
CA LEU A 180 -11.61 5.28 13.18
C LEU A 180 -10.82 6.25 14.06
N ARG A 181 -10.92 6.14 15.40
CA ARG A 181 -10.12 6.95 16.33
C ARG A 181 -8.62 6.78 16.09
N PHE A 182 -8.17 5.55 15.86
CA PHE A 182 -6.76 5.29 15.57
C PHE A 182 -6.32 5.95 14.26
N ILE A 183 -7.11 5.81 13.19
CA ILE A 183 -6.79 6.40 11.89
C ILE A 183 -6.76 7.92 11.98
N ARG A 184 -7.72 8.55 12.67
CA ARG A 184 -7.73 9.99 12.94
C ARG A 184 -6.51 10.44 13.72
N PHE A 185 -6.15 9.70 14.76
CA PHE A 185 -4.94 9.95 15.55
C PHE A 185 -3.67 9.91 14.71
N VAL A 186 -3.50 8.89 13.85
CA VAL A 186 -2.31 8.81 12.99
C VAL A 186 -2.40 9.77 11.81
N ALA A 187 -3.58 10.16 11.31
CA ALA A 187 -3.73 11.19 10.29
C ALA A 187 -3.53 12.60 10.85
N ASP A 188 -3.72 12.78 12.16
CA ASP A 188 -3.83 14.07 12.85
C ASP A 188 -4.98 14.93 12.30
N ASP A 189 -6.13 14.27 12.07
CA ASP A 189 -7.29 14.89 11.42
C ASP A 189 -8.59 14.16 11.84
N GLU A 190 -9.53 14.90 12.42
CA GLU A 190 -10.82 14.37 12.89
C GLU A 190 -11.87 14.25 11.77
N ASP A 191 -11.64 14.86 10.60
CA ASP A 191 -12.58 14.85 9.48
C ASP A 191 -12.55 13.51 8.72
N VAL A 192 -11.57 12.64 8.99
CA VAL A 192 -11.55 11.28 8.45
C VAL A 192 -12.82 10.55 8.89
N ALA A 193 -13.57 10.04 7.91
CA ALA A 193 -14.89 9.45 8.11
C ALA A 193 -15.06 8.16 7.29
N ILE A 194 -16.16 7.45 7.55
CA ILE A 194 -16.58 6.29 6.77
C ILE A 194 -17.62 6.76 5.76
N ASP A 195 -17.46 6.41 4.49
CA ASP A 195 -18.50 6.60 3.48
C ASP A 195 -19.53 5.47 3.58
N GLU A 196 -20.68 5.79 4.15
CA GLU A 196 -21.78 4.83 4.35
C GLU A 196 -22.35 4.27 3.05
N ASN A 197 -22.26 5.00 1.93
CA ASN A 197 -22.70 4.49 0.63
C ASN A 197 -21.72 3.46 0.10
N VAL A 198 -20.41 3.74 0.18
CA VAL A 198 -19.38 2.75 -0.19
C VAL A 198 -19.48 1.51 0.70
N ALA A 199 -19.64 1.69 2.02
CA ALA A 199 -19.78 0.57 2.96
C ALA A 199 -20.99 -0.32 2.62
N ARG A 200 -22.13 0.30 2.28
CA ARG A 200 -23.34 -0.40 1.87
C ARG A 200 -23.14 -1.19 0.58
N SER A 201 -22.59 -0.56 -0.46
CA SER A 201 -22.38 -1.23 -1.74
C SER A 201 -21.34 -2.35 -1.68
N GLU A 202 -20.28 -2.18 -0.89
CA GLU A 202 -19.32 -3.26 -0.60
C GLU A 202 -20.00 -4.46 0.08
N LYS A 203 -20.93 -4.19 1.02
CA LYS A 203 -21.69 -5.25 1.69
C LYS A 203 -22.65 -5.96 0.73
N GLU A 204 -23.38 -5.21 -0.09
CA GLU A 204 -24.37 -5.76 -1.04
C GLU A 204 -23.71 -6.60 -2.14
N THR A 205 -22.49 -6.27 -2.54
CA THR A 205 -21.74 -6.99 -3.60
C THR A 205 -20.67 -7.95 -3.05
N GLY A 206 -20.53 -8.03 -1.73
CA GLY A 206 -19.44 -8.70 -1.01
C GLY A 206 -19.48 -10.24 -0.99
N PHE A 207 -20.15 -10.89 -1.95
CA PHE A 207 -20.41 -12.34 -1.95
C PHE A 207 -19.14 -13.19 -1.74
N LEU A 208 -18.03 -12.83 -2.39
CA LEU A 208 -16.77 -13.54 -2.25
C LEU A 208 -16.19 -13.40 -0.86
N ASN A 209 -16.26 -12.21 -0.26
CA ASN A 209 -15.81 -12.00 1.12
C ASN A 209 -16.70 -12.78 2.10
N THR A 210 -18.01 -12.87 1.85
CA THR A 210 -18.93 -13.72 2.59
C THR A 210 -18.57 -15.20 2.51
N ALA A 211 -18.21 -15.69 1.31
CA ALA A 211 -17.76 -17.06 1.14
C ALA A 211 -16.45 -17.33 1.91
N LEU A 212 -15.45 -16.45 1.79
CA LEU A 212 -14.18 -16.56 2.51
C LEU A 212 -14.39 -16.57 4.03
N ALA A 213 -15.25 -15.67 4.55
CA ALA A 213 -15.52 -15.58 5.98
C ALA A 213 -16.22 -16.82 6.54
N ASN A 214 -17.25 -17.34 5.85
CA ASN A 214 -17.91 -18.59 6.24
C ASN A 214 -16.95 -19.78 6.19
N TYR A 215 -16.07 -19.81 5.19
CA TYR A 215 -15.05 -20.85 5.08
C TYR A 215 -14.07 -20.81 6.26
N MET A 216 -13.54 -19.63 6.60
CA MET A 216 -12.69 -19.44 7.78
C MET A 216 -13.41 -19.77 9.09
N ARG A 217 -14.71 -19.45 9.20
CA ARG A 217 -15.55 -19.81 10.35
C ARG A 217 -15.67 -21.33 10.52
N ALA A 218 -15.85 -22.08 9.42
CA ALA A 218 -15.91 -23.55 9.46
C ALA A 218 -14.61 -24.17 10.01
N PHE A 219 -13.47 -23.56 9.71
CA PHE A 219 -12.15 -23.95 10.24
C PHE A 219 -11.80 -23.33 11.61
N LYS A 220 -12.74 -22.63 12.26
CA LYS A 220 -12.54 -21.95 13.55
C LYS A 220 -11.43 -20.89 13.54
N VAL A 221 -11.15 -20.30 12.37
CA VAL A 221 -10.24 -19.15 12.23
C VAL A 221 -10.95 -17.84 12.55
N LEU A 222 -12.28 -17.77 12.42
CA LEU A 222 -13.09 -16.66 12.94
C LEU A 222 -13.82 -17.09 14.22
N GLU A 223 -13.72 -16.27 15.26
CA GLU A 223 -14.36 -16.50 16.57
C GLU A 223 -15.71 -15.81 16.71
N HIS A 224 -15.95 -14.73 15.97
CA HIS A 224 -17.20 -13.97 16.01
C HIS A 224 -18.15 -14.34 14.85
N PRO A 225 -19.46 -14.02 14.96
CA PRO A 225 -20.39 -14.17 13.86
C PRO A 225 -19.86 -13.54 12.58
N VAL A 226 -20.01 -14.24 11.45
CA VAL A 226 -19.47 -13.82 10.16
C VAL A 226 -19.95 -12.41 9.78
N ASP A 227 -21.23 -12.10 10.02
CA ASP A 227 -21.81 -10.79 9.71
C ASP A 227 -21.21 -9.65 10.56
N HIS A 228 -20.73 -9.94 11.77
CA HIS A 228 -20.06 -8.94 12.61
C HIS A 228 -18.68 -8.61 12.03
N ALA A 229 -17.88 -9.63 11.72
CA ALA A 229 -16.55 -9.44 11.15
C ALA A 229 -16.62 -8.75 9.77
N LEU A 230 -17.56 -9.18 8.93
CA LEU A 230 -17.78 -8.57 7.61
C LEU A 230 -18.33 -7.15 7.73
N GLY A 231 -19.24 -6.89 8.66
CA GLY A 231 -19.73 -5.56 8.95
C GLY A 231 -18.58 -4.59 9.22
N VAL A 232 -17.71 -4.91 10.18
CA VAL A 232 -16.54 -4.07 10.48
C VAL A 232 -15.58 -3.98 9.28
N TYR A 233 -15.38 -5.08 8.55
CA TYR A 233 -14.48 -5.13 7.40
C TYR A 233 -14.90 -4.17 6.28
N PHE A 234 -16.17 -4.18 5.88
CA PHE A 234 -16.67 -3.31 4.82
C PHE A 234 -16.59 -1.83 5.21
N HIS A 235 -16.95 -1.49 6.45
CA HIS A 235 -16.91 -0.10 6.91
C HIS A 235 -15.48 0.45 7.00
N HIS A 236 -14.49 -0.34 7.47
CA HIS A 236 -13.12 0.17 7.50
C HIS A 236 -12.51 0.32 6.10
N CYS A 237 -12.96 -0.48 5.12
CA CYS A 237 -12.55 -0.31 3.72
C CYS A 237 -13.18 0.95 3.10
N ALA A 238 -14.37 1.33 3.57
CA ALA A 238 -15.08 2.53 3.14
C ALA A 238 -14.58 3.83 3.81
N ILE A 239 -13.53 3.79 4.63
CA ILE A 239 -12.93 5.01 5.19
C ILE A 239 -12.41 5.90 4.06
N THR A 240 -12.77 7.18 4.10
CA THR A 240 -12.38 8.18 3.12
C THR A 240 -11.26 9.05 3.65
N MET A 241 -10.21 9.22 2.85
CA MET A 241 -9.09 10.10 3.18
C MET A 241 -8.63 10.86 1.94
N THR A 242 -8.02 12.02 2.14
CA THR A 242 -7.28 12.74 1.10
C THR A 242 -5.86 12.17 0.97
N ALA A 243 -5.14 12.53 -0.11
CA ALA A 243 -3.74 12.14 -0.25
C ALA A 243 -2.89 12.71 0.90
N ARG A 244 -3.15 13.95 1.32
CA ARG A 244 -2.50 14.59 2.48
C ARG A 244 -2.72 13.78 3.76
N GLN A 245 -3.98 13.46 4.09
CA GLN A 245 -4.32 12.68 5.28
C GLN A 245 -3.68 11.29 5.25
N LEU A 246 -3.64 10.63 4.09
CA LEU A 246 -3.04 9.31 3.95
C LEU A 246 -1.52 9.34 4.10
N ALA A 247 -0.84 10.34 3.53
CA ALA A 247 0.60 10.53 3.70
C ALA A 247 0.94 10.78 5.18
N MET A 248 0.15 11.61 5.86
CA MET A 248 0.23 11.79 7.30
C MET A 248 0.09 10.45 8.03
N ALA A 249 -0.97 9.68 7.79
CA ALA A 249 -1.26 8.44 8.49
C ALA A 249 -0.16 7.37 8.38
N GLY A 250 0.59 7.35 7.28
CA GLY A 250 1.71 6.40 7.09
C GLY A 250 3.01 6.75 7.81
N ARG A 251 3.16 7.97 8.35
CA ARG A 251 4.45 8.48 8.86
C ARG A 251 5.05 7.62 9.96
N TYR A 252 4.22 7.06 10.84
CA TYR A 252 4.75 6.22 11.93
C TYR A 252 5.46 4.97 11.40
N ILE A 253 5.06 4.42 10.25
CA ILE A 253 5.73 3.26 9.66
C ILE A 253 7.08 3.68 9.07
N ALA A 254 7.13 4.83 8.40
CA ALA A 254 8.37 5.39 7.85
C ALA A 254 9.41 5.70 8.93
N PHE A 255 8.97 6.12 10.13
CA PHE A 255 9.85 6.63 11.18
C PHE A 255 9.88 5.74 12.43
N GLY A 256 10.01 4.42 12.23
CA GLY A 256 10.34 3.48 13.31
C GLY A 256 9.25 3.36 14.38
N GLY A 257 8.00 3.51 13.99
CA GLY A 257 6.84 3.38 14.87
C GLY A 257 6.43 4.66 15.60
N LYS A 258 7.05 5.80 15.30
CA LYS A 258 6.80 7.08 15.96
C LYS A 258 6.33 8.16 15.00
N ILE A 259 5.56 9.12 15.51
CA ILE A 259 5.27 10.37 14.80
C ILE A 259 6.40 11.36 15.13
N PRO A 260 7.28 11.74 14.18
CA PRO A 260 8.45 12.57 14.48
C PRO A 260 8.09 13.94 15.07
N THR A 261 7.09 14.61 14.51
CA THR A 261 6.70 15.98 14.86
C THR A 261 6.17 16.11 16.28
N THR A 262 5.58 15.05 16.84
CA THR A 262 4.98 15.06 18.18
C THR A 262 5.72 14.15 19.17
N GLY A 263 6.68 13.35 18.71
CA GLY A 263 7.37 12.33 19.49
C GLY A 263 6.49 11.14 19.93
N ARG A 264 5.19 11.13 19.57
CA ARG A 264 4.25 10.09 20.01
C ARG A 264 4.62 8.72 19.43
N SER A 265 4.66 7.72 20.31
CA SER A 265 4.90 6.32 19.93
C SER A 265 3.59 5.65 19.53
N VAL A 266 3.54 5.09 18.32
CA VAL A 266 2.39 4.35 17.78
C VAL A 266 2.60 2.85 17.94
N VAL A 267 3.77 2.37 17.55
CA VAL A 267 4.22 0.97 17.76
C VAL A 267 5.72 0.94 18.01
N THR A 268 6.25 -0.21 18.45
CA THR A 268 7.70 -0.40 18.55
C THR A 268 8.37 -0.34 17.16
N SER A 269 9.64 0.04 17.12
CA SER A 269 10.42 0.05 15.87
C SER A 269 10.46 -1.32 15.19
N GLU A 270 10.46 -2.39 15.98
CA GLU A 270 10.38 -3.75 15.47
C GLU A 270 9.04 -4.02 14.76
N ARG A 271 7.91 -3.64 15.36
CA ARG A 271 6.59 -3.81 14.75
C ARG A 271 6.45 -2.97 13.48
N ALA A 272 6.92 -1.72 13.49
CA ALA A 272 6.94 -0.88 12.30
C ALA A 272 7.72 -1.53 11.15
N ARG A 273 8.90 -2.09 11.43
CA ARG A 273 9.70 -2.84 10.46
C ARG A 273 8.97 -4.08 9.92
N ARG A 274 8.29 -4.84 10.79
CA ARG A 274 7.50 -6.03 10.38
C ARG A 274 6.32 -5.64 9.48
N ILE A 275 5.61 -4.56 9.80
CA ILE A 275 4.52 -4.01 8.98
C ILE A 275 5.07 -3.57 7.61
N ALA A 276 6.17 -2.82 7.60
CA ALA A 276 6.83 -2.41 6.36
C ALA A 276 7.28 -3.61 5.50
N ALA A 277 7.80 -4.67 6.12
CA ALA A 277 8.17 -5.89 5.39
C ALA A 277 6.96 -6.54 4.71
N LEU A 278 5.82 -6.64 5.40
CA LEU A 278 4.58 -7.14 4.81
C LEU A 278 4.06 -6.22 3.70
N MET A 279 4.22 -4.91 3.82
CA MET A 279 3.82 -3.96 2.78
C MET A 279 4.65 -4.19 1.52
N LEU A 280 5.97 -4.36 1.69
CA LEU A 280 6.88 -4.63 0.59
C LEU A 280 6.55 -5.95 -0.15
N THR A 281 6.24 -7.02 0.58
CA THR A 281 6.10 -8.36 -0.01
C THR A 281 4.66 -8.72 -0.40
N CYS A 282 3.66 -8.13 0.26
CA CYS A 282 2.25 -8.52 0.12
C CYS A 282 1.31 -7.35 -0.23
N GLY A 283 1.81 -6.12 -0.33
CA GLY A 283 0.95 -4.93 -0.33
C GLY A 283 0.26 -4.58 -1.65
N HIS A 284 0.67 -5.20 -2.76
CA HIS A 284 0.17 -4.90 -4.11
C HIS A 284 -0.41 -6.14 -4.81
N TYR A 285 -0.97 -7.09 -4.04
CA TYR A 285 -1.53 -8.35 -4.55
C TYR A 285 -0.50 -9.08 -5.43
N ASP A 286 -0.90 -9.60 -6.59
CA ASP A 286 -0.01 -10.25 -7.55
C ASP A 286 1.07 -9.30 -8.11
N GLY A 287 0.91 -7.99 -7.94
CA GLY A 287 1.88 -6.97 -8.32
C GLY A 287 3.00 -6.74 -7.29
N SER A 288 2.94 -7.35 -6.11
CA SER A 288 3.89 -7.06 -5.01
C SER A 288 5.34 -7.36 -5.38
N GLY A 289 5.60 -8.48 -6.07
CA GLY A 289 6.95 -8.84 -6.50
C GLY A 289 7.56 -7.86 -7.49
N ASP A 290 6.78 -7.44 -8.51
CA ASP A 290 7.27 -6.48 -9.51
C ASP A 290 7.35 -5.05 -8.95
N PHE A 291 6.47 -4.68 -8.02
CA PHE A 291 6.59 -3.41 -7.27
C PHE A 291 7.86 -3.38 -6.42
N ALA A 292 8.13 -4.44 -5.64
CA ALA A 292 9.35 -4.56 -4.85
C ALA A 292 10.61 -4.51 -5.72
N PHE A 293 10.61 -5.19 -6.88
CA PHE A 293 11.74 -5.20 -7.79
C PHE A 293 12.00 -3.83 -8.46
N ARG A 294 10.94 -3.12 -8.84
CA ARG A 294 11.05 -1.87 -9.62
C ARG A 294 11.12 -0.60 -8.78
N VAL A 295 10.39 -0.57 -7.66
CA VAL A 295 10.22 0.61 -6.79
C VAL A 295 10.98 0.43 -5.48
N GLY A 296 11.05 -0.79 -4.93
CA GLY A 296 11.86 -1.08 -3.74
C GLY A 296 11.38 -0.44 -2.44
N LEU A 297 10.18 0.14 -2.42
CA LEU A 297 9.58 0.74 -1.23
C LEU A 297 8.47 -0.16 -0.68
N PRO A 298 8.33 -0.29 0.65
CA PRO A 298 7.12 -0.80 1.26
C PRO A 298 5.89 0.02 0.84
N GLY A 299 4.84 -0.63 0.33
CA GLY A 299 3.60 0.05 -0.02
C GLY A 299 2.36 -0.82 0.12
N LYS A 300 1.18 -0.19 0.13
CA LYS A 300 -0.13 -0.84 0.05
C LYS A 300 -1.00 -0.07 -0.93
N SER A 301 -1.63 -0.80 -1.85
CA SER A 301 -2.61 -0.25 -2.80
C SER A 301 -4.06 -0.55 -2.40
N GLY A 302 -4.97 0.33 -2.80
CA GLY A 302 -6.42 0.17 -2.71
C GLY A 302 -7.07 0.20 -4.08
N VAL A 303 -8.20 -0.49 -4.24
CA VAL A 303 -8.98 -0.49 -5.50
C VAL A 303 -9.64 0.86 -5.78
N GLY A 304 -9.69 1.77 -4.80
CA GLY A 304 -10.02 3.18 -5.00
C GLY A 304 -8.94 3.99 -5.72
N GLY A 305 -7.84 3.37 -6.16
CA GLY A 305 -6.75 4.03 -6.89
C GLY A 305 -5.63 4.61 -6.02
N GLY A 306 -5.77 4.48 -4.70
CA GLY A 306 -4.79 4.98 -3.73
C GLY A 306 -3.61 4.04 -3.53
N ILE A 307 -2.46 4.61 -3.21
CA ILE A 307 -1.25 3.92 -2.77
C ILE A 307 -0.67 4.67 -1.58
N LEU A 308 -0.48 3.98 -0.47
CA LEU A 308 0.40 4.41 0.60
C LEU A 308 1.76 3.72 0.43
N ALA A 309 2.85 4.47 0.37
CA ALA A 309 4.21 3.96 0.37
C ALA A 309 5.05 4.65 1.44
N VAL A 310 6.05 3.96 1.97
CA VAL A 310 6.98 4.55 2.94
C VAL A 310 8.41 4.37 2.50
N ALA A 311 9.20 5.42 2.66
CA ALA A 311 10.64 5.41 2.56
C ALA A 311 11.23 5.46 3.97
N PRO A 312 11.73 4.31 4.50
CA PRO A 312 12.20 4.24 5.89
C PRO A 312 13.23 5.33 6.22
N GLY A 313 12.99 6.06 7.30
CA GLY A 313 13.82 7.16 7.76
C GLY A 313 13.79 8.43 6.89
N LYS A 314 12.96 8.47 5.84
CA LYS A 314 12.92 9.59 4.88
C LYS A 314 11.54 10.22 4.76
N ALA A 315 10.52 9.45 4.37
CA ALA A 315 9.21 10.01 4.05
C ALA A 315 8.08 8.97 4.09
N SER A 316 6.86 9.46 4.29
CA SER A 316 5.61 8.77 3.96
C SER A 316 5.01 9.42 2.72
N ILE A 317 4.52 8.61 1.80
CA ILE A 317 4.11 9.03 0.46
C ILE A 317 2.72 8.47 0.18
N ALA A 318 1.77 9.33 -0.17
CA ALA A 318 0.49 8.93 -0.71
C ALA A 318 0.37 9.38 -2.16
N VAL A 319 -0.12 8.48 -3.01
CA VAL A 319 -0.47 8.77 -4.40
C VAL A 319 -1.88 8.29 -4.65
N TRP A 320 -2.66 9.03 -5.41
CA TRP A 320 -4.00 8.62 -5.81
C TRP A 320 -4.25 8.92 -7.28
N SER A 321 -4.77 7.93 -7.98
CA SER A 321 -5.38 8.09 -9.31
C SER A 321 -6.44 7.01 -9.48
N PRO A 322 -7.69 7.35 -9.81
CA PRO A 322 -8.81 6.38 -9.81
C PRO A 322 -8.66 5.23 -10.81
N GLY A 323 -7.87 5.45 -11.86
CA GLY A 323 -7.68 4.51 -12.93
C GLY A 323 -6.81 3.31 -12.56
N LEU A 324 -7.40 2.12 -12.59
CA LEU A 324 -6.71 0.86 -12.38
C LEU A 324 -6.30 0.22 -13.71
N CYS A 325 -5.24 -0.59 -13.67
CA CYS A 325 -4.90 -1.45 -14.80
C CYS A 325 -5.94 -2.59 -14.93
N SER A 326 -6.48 -2.83 -16.12
CA SER A 326 -7.53 -3.82 -16.35
C SER A 326 -7.07 -5.27 -16.12
N ALA A 327 -7.91 -6.09 -15.49
CA ALA A 327 -7.74 -7.55 -15.39
C ALA A 327 -8.26 -8.34 -16.62
N ARG A 328 -8.94 -7.68 -17.58
CA ARG A 328 -9.58 -8.37 -18.73
C ARG A 328 -8.60 -9.10 -19.67
N ASP A 329 -7.31 -8.77 -19.64
CA ASP A 329 -6.28 -9.45 -20.45
C ASP A 329 -5.87 -10.84 -19.90
N GLU A 330 -6.31 -11.23 -18.70
CA GLU A 330 -5.88 -12.47 -18.03
C GLU A 330 -6.65 -13.72 -18.51
N ARG A 331 -7.90 -13.61 -18.98
CA ARG A 331 -8.69 -14.78 -19.44
C ARG A 331 -8.25 -15.36 -20.79
N SER A 332 -7.41 -14.68 -21.56
CA SER A 332 -7.06 -15.08 -22.94
C SER A 332 -5.88 -16.06 -23.08
N ARG A 333 -5.33 -16.64 -21.99
CA ARG A 333 -4.00 -17.30 -22.05
C ARG A 333 -3.94 -18.76 -21.58
N ARG A 334 -4.85 -19.61 -22.05
CA ARG A 334 -4.63 -21.06 -22.08
C ARG A 334 -3.93 -21.46 -23.39
N ALA A 335 -2.60 -21.33 -23.47
CA ALA A 335 -1.80 -22.04 -24.48
C ALA A 335 -0.29 -22.10 -24.08
N PRO A 336 0.43 -23.22 -24.35
CA PRO A 336 1.79 -23.47 -23.84
C PRO A 336 2.91 -22.86 -24.72
N PRO A 337 4.19 -22.88 -24.28
CA PRO A 337 5.17 -21.89 -24.68
C PRO A 337 6.08 -22.32 -25.84
N LEU A 338 6.43 -21.36 -26.71
CA LEU A 338 7.50 -21.50 -27.72
C LEU A 338 8.56 -20.38 -27.59
N GLN A 339 9.75 -20.85 -27.22
CA GLN A 339 11.14 -20.43 -27.51
C GLN A 339 11.61 -18.95 -27.48
N LYS A 340 12.53 -18.74 -26.51
CA LYS A 340 13.74 -17.89 -26.44
C LYS A 340 14.02 -16.88 -27.57
N ARG A 341 14.24 -15.61 -27.18
CA ARG A 341 15.27 -14.75 -27.80
C ARG A 341 16.01 -13.90 -26.76
N LYS A 342 17.34 -13.90 -26.89
CA LYS A 342 18.37 -13.24 -26.08
C LYS A 342 18.29 -11.69 -26.19
N GLY A 343 18.50 -11.00 -25.07
CA GLY A 343 18.82 -9.56 -25.00
C GLY A 343 19.67 -9.29 -23.76
N ARG A 344 20.80 -8.58 -23.93
CA ARG A 344 21.83 -8.34 -22.90
C ARG A 344 21.35 -7.39 -21.78
N PRO A 345 21.85 -7.54 -20.53
CA PRO A 345 21.47 -6.70 -19.41
C PRO A 345 22.31 -5.41 -19.37
N ILE A 346 21.67 -4.26 -19.14
CA ILE A 346 22.32 -2.98 -18.81
C ILE A 346 21.71 -2.45 -17.50
N GLY A 347 22.58 -2.07 -16.57
CA GLY A 347 22.29 -1.06 -15.53
C GLY A 347 22.18 -1.58 -14.09
N ARG A 348 23.12 -1.16 -13.24
CA ARG A 348 23.27 -1.49 -11.80
C ARG A 348 22.24 -0.76 -10.92
N PRO A 349 21.94 -1.23 -9.69
CA PRO A 349 20.84 -0.73 -8.87
C PRO A 349 21.18 0.55 -8.06
N PHE A 350 20.26 1.51 -8.10
CA PHE A 350 20.28 2.83 -7.44
C PHE A 350 19.93 2.81 -5.93
N PHE A 351 19.59 1.64 -5.37
CA PHE A 351 19.05 1.50 -4.00
C PHE A 351 20.08 1.58 -2.86
N LYS A 352 21.37 1.77 -3.15
CA LYS A 352 22.42 1.72 -2.11
C LYS A 352 22.35 2.88 -1.09
N ASN A 353 21.69 4.00 -1.43
CA ASN A 353 21.70 5.21 -0.59
C ASN A 353 20.36 5.51 0.13
N TRP A 354 19.34 4.64 -0.03
CA TRP A 354 18.02 4.77 0.62
C TRP A 354 17.73 3.68 1.66
N LEU A 355 18.58 2.66 1.75
CA LEU A 355 18.57 1.67 2.82
C LEU A 355 19.54 2.14 3.92
N PRO A 356 19.21 1.97 5.21
CA PRO A 356 20.18 2.20 6.27
C PRO A 356 21.39 1.27 6.03
N GLY A 357 22.58 1.87 5.91
CA GLY A 357 23.83 1.12 5.98
C GLY A 357 23.99 0.52 7.38
N PRO A 358 24.74 -0.58 7.53
CA PRO A 358 25.10 -1.06 8.86
C PRO A 358 25.87 0.05 9.60
N ASP A 359 25.45 0.36 10.83
CA ASP A 359 26.12 1.32 11.71
C ASP A 359 27.59 0.93 11.87
N SER A 360 28.48 1.63 11.17
CA SER A 360 29.92 1.56 11.40
C SER A 360 30.29 2.48 12.55
N ASN A 361 29.84 2.16 13.77
CA ASN A 361 30.38 2.76 14.98
C ASN A 361 30.25 1.85 16.20
N GLN A 362 30.84 0.66 16.10
CA GLN A 362 31.38 -0.04 17.26
C GLN A 362 32.78 -0.54 16.89
N ARG A 363 33.80 0.24 17.26
CA ARG A 363 35.15 -0.29 17.42
C ARG A 363 35.19 -0.96 18.79
N PRO A 364 35.64 -2.23 18.91
CA PRO A 364 35.97 -2.79 20.21
C PRO A 364 37.26 -2.11 20.69
N THR A 365 37.19 -1.43 21.82
CA THR A 365 38.37 -1.02 22.59
C THR A 365 38.47 -1.92 23.81
N GLY A 366 39.60 -2.61 23.94
CA GLY A 366 40.16 -3.10 25.20
C GLY A 366 39.45 -4.28 25.83
#